data_AF-A0AAW6IUL7-F1
#
_entry.id   AF-A0AAW6IUL7-F1
#
_cell.length_a   1.000
_cell.length_b   1.000
_cell.length_c   1.000
_cell.angle_alpha   90.00
_cell.angle_beta   90.00
_cell.angle_gamma   90.00
#
_symmetry.space_group_name_H-M   'P 1'
#
loop_
_entity.id
_entity.type
_entity.pdbx_description
1 polymer ?
#
loop_
_entity_poly.entity_id
_entity_poly.type
_entity_poly.pdbx_seq_one_letter_code
_entity_poly.pdbx_strand_id
1 'polypeptide(L)'
;MKQKILAGLIIAVFSTSAYASIKDKKAMRAADASIAEETAKVKASCGNAKLDVNVNWDDYKKMIAANETKLTDDRYKSEWVITHSGQRTVSVLEAISQICKDDVDYKEELALLTKIEVSAKQDFKDSSSDFTLNDTVLKVESGHKMTRSASDFAKKIKALY
;
A
#
# COMPACT_ATOMS: atom_id res chain seq x y z
N MET A 1 13.21 -45.92 -27.22
CA MET A 1 14.43 -45.29 -27.79
C MET A 1 14.23 -43.79 -27.82
N LYS A 2 15.33 -43.07 -27.62
CA LYS A 2 15.50 -41.63 -27.43
C LYS A 2 14.75 -40.74 -28.42
N GLN A 3 14.31 -39.56 -27.94
CA GLN A 3 14.38 -38.24 -28.59
C GLN A 3 13.67 -37.22 -27.69
N LYS A 4 14.09 -35.97 -27.45
CA LYS A 4 15.32 -35.19 -27.66
C LYS A 4 15.13 -33.96 -26.74
N ILE A 5 16.17 -33.57 -26.01
CA ILE A 5 16.23 -32.35 -25.21
C ILE A 5 16.31 -31.15 -26.18
N LEU A 6 15.42 -30.16 -26.01
CA LEU A 6 15.61 -28.77 -26.45
C LEU A 6 15.11 -27.92 -25.25
N ALA A 7 15.96 -27.42 -24.36
CA ALA A 7 16.80 -26.24 -24.54
C ALA A 7 16.01 -25.06 -25.13
N GLY A 8 15.21 -24.40 -24.29
CA GLY A 8 14.55 -23.14 -24.58
C GLY A 8 14.79 -22.16 -23.43
N LEU A 9 15.54 -21.10 -23.73
CA LEU A 9 16.03 -20.03 -22.86
C LEU A 9 15.12 -19.70 -21.66
N ILE A 10 15.66 -19.88 -20.44
CA ILE A 10 15.24 -19.05 -19.31
C ILE A 10 15.81 -17.67 -19.60
N ILE A 11 14.95 -16.74 -20.03
CA ILE A 11 15.27 -15.31 -20.02
C ILE A 11 15.45 -14.94 -18.55
N ALA A 12 16.69 -14.95 -18.09
CA ALA A 12 17.07 -14.24 -16.89
C ALA A 12 16.85 -12.75 -17.19
N VAL A 13 15.66 -12.26 -16.86
CA VAL A 13 15.43 -10.83 -16.78
C VAL A 13 16.34 -10.35 -15.66
N PHE A 14 17.48 -9.77 -16.04
CA PHE A 14 18.30 -8.99 -15.14
C PHE A 14 17.46 -7.78 -14.72
N SER A 15 16.68 -7.95 -13.66
CA SER A 15 16.18 -6.82 -12.89
C SER A 15 17.41 -6.18 -12.27
N THR A 16 17.90 -5.12 -12.92
CA THR A 16 18.72 -4.09 -12.30
C THR A 16 17.89 -3.49 -11.17
N SER A 17 17.80 -4.20 -10.05
CA SER A 17 17.30 -3.66 -8.82
C SER A 17 18.30 -2.58 -8.42
N ALA A 18 17.99 -1.34 -8.80
CA ALA A 18 18.58 -0.16 -8.19
C ALA A 18 18.53 -0.40 -6.69
N TYR A 19 19.70 -0.59 -6.08
CA TYR A 19 19.81 -0.93 -4.67
C TYR A 19 19.13 0.19 -3.89
N ALA A 20 17.91 -0.07 -3.39
CA ALA A 20 17.24 0.82 -2.46
C ALA A 20 18.24 1.16 -1.35
N SER A 21 18.41 2.46 -1.08
CA SER A 21 19.43 2.92 -0.14
C SER A 21 19.19 2.30 1.25
N ILE A 22 20.22 2.23 2.10
CA ILE A 22 20.03 1.73 3.48
C ILE A 22 18.92 2.50 4.21
N LYS A 23 18.76 3.79 3.89
CA LYS A 23 17.69 4.64 4.42
C LYS A 23 16.31 4.18 3.97
N ASP A 24 16.13 3.87 2.68
CA ASP A 24 14.87 3.37 2.14
C ASP A 24 14.48 2.04 2.79
N LYS A 25 15.44 1.11 2.91
CA LYS A 25 15.20 -0.19 3.58
C LYS A 25 14.77 -0.01 5.05
N LYS A 26 15.38 0.95 5.76
CA LYS A 26 15.01 1.27 7.14
C LYS A 26 13.62 1.87 7.22
N ALA A 27 13.28 2.78 6.30
CA ALA A 27 11.96 3.39 6.21
C ALA A 27 10.86 2.35 5.91
N MET A 28 11.11 1.44 4.96
CA MET A 28 10.18 0.35 4.62
C MET A 28 9.90 -0.53 5.84
N ARG A 29 10.95 -0.99 6.55
CA ARG A 29 10.77 -1.81 7.77
C ARG A 29 10.01 -1.09 8.88
N ALA A 30 10.26 0.20 9.06
CA ALA A 30 9.53 1.00 10.04
C ALA A 30 8.05 1.14 9.66
N ALA A 31 7.76 1.40 8.37
CA ALA A 31 6.41 1.44 7.85
C ALA A 31 5.69 0.09 8.02
N ASP A 32 6.33 -1.02 7.65
CA ASP A 32 5.78 -2.37 7.78
C ASP A 32 5.43 -2.69 9.25
N ALA A 33 6.28 -2.29 10.20
CA ALA A 33 6.02 -2.49 11.63
C ALA A 33 4.77 -1.72 12.10
N SER A 34 4.64 -0.45 11.72
CA SER A 34 3.46 0.36 12.07
C SER A 34 2.18 -0.15 11.40
N ILE A 35 2.28 -0.59 10.14
CA ILE A 35 1.15 -1.19 9.41
C ILE A 35 0.71 -2.49 10.07
N ALA A 36 1.64 -3.35 10.49
CA ALA A 36 1.33 -4.59 11.18
C ALA A 36 0.62 -4.35 12.52
N GLU A 37 1.08 -3.36 13.29
CA GLU A 37 0.44 -2.94 14.55
C GLU A 37 -1.01 -2.49 14.30
N GLU A 38 -1.22 -1.59 13.33
CA GLU A 38 -2.55 -1.05 13.05
C GLU A 38 -3.47 -2.10 12.42
N THR A 39 -2.93 -3.01 11.60
CA THR A 39 -3.66 -4.15 11.07
C THR A 39 -4.24 -4.99 12.20
N ALA A 40 -3.48 -5.27 13.27
CA ALA A 40 -3.99 -6.01 14.42
C ALA A 40 -5.20 -5.31 15.08
N LYS A 41 -5.20 -3.98 15.14
CA LYS A 41 -6.33 -3.20 15.67
C LYS A 41 -7.56 -3.27 14.75
N VAL A 42 -7.37 -3.26 13.43
CA VAL A 42 -8.45 -3.49 12.46
C VAL A 42 -9.04 -4.89 12.64
N LYS A 43 -8.20 -5.93 12.72
CA LYS A 43 -8.65 -7.31 12.95
C LYS A 43 -9.53 -7.42 14.18
N ALA A 44 -9.10 -6.80 15.29
CA ALA A 44 -9.85 -6.79 16.54
C ALA A 44 -11.17 -5.99 16.43
N SER A 45 -11.14 -4.82 15.78
CA SER A 45 -12.31 -3.93 15.69
C SER A 45 -13.39 -4.48 14.76
N CYS A 46 -12.99 -5.03 13.61
CA CYS A 46 -13.89 -5.54 12.58
C CYS A 46 -14.23 -7.02 12.76
N GLY A 47 -13.60 -7.75 13.68
CA GLY A 47 -13.82 -9.19 13.85
C GLY A 47 -13.21 -10.06 12.74
N ASN A 48 -12.20 -9.54 12.05
CA ASN A 48 -11.64 -10.12 10.84
C ASN A 48 -10.20 -10.61 11.07
N ALA A 49 -10.03 -11.80 11.65
CA ALA A 49 -8.71 -12.34 12.01
C ALA A 49 -7.81 -12.63 10.79
N LYS A 50 -8.39 -12.83 9.61
CA LYS A 50 -7.68 -13.28 8.40
C LYS A 50 -7.21 -12.14 7.50
N LEU A 51 -7.55 -10.89 7.81
CA LEU A 51 -7.14 -9.73 7.01
C LEU A 51 -5.62 -9.72 6.78
N ASP A 52 -5.22 -9.64 5.51
CA ASP A 52 -3.84 -9.43 5.10
C ASP A 52 -3.66 -8.01 4.54
N VAL A 53 -2.56 -7.35 4.87
CA VAL A 53 -2.27 -6.00 4.38
C VAL A 53 -0.91 -6.01 3.73
N ASN A 54 -0.89 -5.73 2.42
CA ASN A 54 0.32 -5.77 1.61
C ASN A 54 0.56 -4.44 0.92
N VAL A 55 1.75 -3.87 1.12
CA VAL A 55 2.20 -2.68 0.41
C VAL A 55 3.19 -3.08 -0.68
N ASN A 56 2.87 -2.74 -1.92
CA ASN A 56 3.75 -2.99 -3.06
C ASN A 56 4.90 -1.97 -3.09
N TRP A 57 5.94 -2.22 -2.28
CA TRP A 57 7.12 -1.38 -2.21
C TRP A 57 7.90 -1.29 -3.53
N ASP A 58 7.76 -2.26 -4.43
CA ASP A 58 8.42 -2.19 -5.73
C ASP A 58 7.76 -1.15 -6.65
N ASP A 59 6.45 -0.95 -6.55
CA ASP A 59 5.77 0.14 -7.26
C ASP A 59 6.17 1.52 -6.75
N TYR A 60 6.45 1.66 -5.45
CA TYR A 60 7.02 2.89 -4.90
C TYR A 60 8.45 3.13 -5.40
N LYS A 61 9.28 2.09 -5.50
CA LYS A 61 10.63 2.23 -6.07
C LYS A 61 10.59 2.67 -7.54
N LYS A 62 9.69 2.10 -8.34
CA LYS A 62 9.47 2.51 -9.73
C LYS A 62 9.04 3.98 -9.81
N MET A 63 8.08 4.37 -8.99
CA MET A 63 7.60 5.75 -8.94
C MET A 63 8.72 6.72 -8.57
N ILE A 64 9.51 6.41 -7.53
CA ILE A 64 10.65 7.24 -7.10
C ILE A 64 11.66 7.40 -8.25
N ALA A 65 12.02 6.29 -8.89
CA ALA A 65 12.96 6.30 -10.02
C ALA A 65 12.43 7.11 -11.21
N ALA A 66 11.14 7.01 -11.51
CA ALA A 66 10.51 7.74 -12.62
C ALA A 66 10.38 9.26 -12.34
N ASN A 67 10.49 9.70 -11.09
CA ASN A 67 10.24 11.09 -10.67
C ASN A 67 11.46 11.76 -10.01
N GLU A 68 12.68 11.25 -10.21
CA GLU A 68 13.91 11.72 -9.55
C GLU A 68 14.13 13.24 -9.67
N THR A 69 13.93 13.81 -10.86
CA THR A 69 14.05 15.25 -11.10
C THR A 69 13.06 16.03 -10.23
N LYS A 70 11.79 15.61 -10.21
CA LYS A 70 10.75 16.29 -9.45
C LYS A 70 10.99 16.21 -7.94
N LEU A 71 11.41 15.03 -7.46
CA LEU A 71 11.82 14.84 -6.08
C LEU A 71 12.98 15.77 -5.70
N THR A 72 13.97 15.90 -6.58
CA THR A 72 15.12 16.80 -6.37
C THR A 72 14.69 18.26 -6.32
N ASP A 73 13.87 18.71 -7.27
CA ASP A 73 13.35 20.08 -7.34
C ASP A 73 12.55 20.45 -6.08
N ASP A 74 11.74 19.52 -5.58
CA ASP A 74 10.92 19.68 -4.38
C ASP A 74 11.71 19.40 -3.08
N ARG A 75 13.01 19.11 -3.18
CA ARG A 75 13.89 18.70 -2.07
C ARG A 75 13.32 17.53 -1.25
N TYR A 76 12.62 16.64 -1.93
CA TYR A 76 11.91 15.51 -1.37
C TYR A 76 12.77 14.26 -1.45
N LYS A 77 12.90 13.54 -0.35
CA LYS A 77 13.77 12.36 -0.26
C LYS A 77 12.99 11.06 -0.48
N SER A 78 13.63 10.05 -1.05
CA SER A 78 13.04 8.72 -1.25
C SER A 78 12.56 8.10 0.06
N GLU A 79 13.31 8.26 1.15
CA GLU A 79 12.89 7.74 2.46
C GLU A 79 11.63 8.42 3.00
N TRP A 80 11.36 9.67 2.59
CA TRP A 80 10.16 10.40 2.98
C TRP A 80 8.95 9.93 2.19
N VAL A 81 9.11 9.63 0.89
CA VAL A 81 8.06 8.98 0.10
C VAL A 81 7.58 7.72 0.82
N ILE A 82 8.52 6.82 1.15
CA ILE A 82 8.21 5.55 1.81
C ILE A 82 7.56 5.76 3.18
N THR A 83 8.10 6.67 3.99
CA THR A 83 7.58 6.97 5.32
C THR A 83 6.15 7.50 5.25
N HIS A 84 5.87 8.44 4.35
CA HIS A 84 4.53 8.98 4.18
C HIS A 84 3.55 7.95 3.64
N SER A 85 3.98 7.07 2.73
CA SER A 85 3.15 5.95 2.26
C SER A 85 2.77 5.00 3.40
N GLY A 86 3.71 4.70 4.29
CA GLY A 86 3.43 3.93 5.51
C GLY A 86 2.39 4.60 6.40
N GLN A 87 2.57 5.90 6.68
CA GLN A 87 1.63 6.68 7.48
C GLN A 87 0.24 6.78 6.85
N ARG A 88 0.15 6.96 5.53
CA ARG A 88 -1.14 6.95 4.81
C ARG A 88 -1.84 5.61 4.93
N THR A 89 -1.10 4.51 4.81
CA THR A 89 -1.64 3.16 4.99
C THR A 89 -2.17 2.97 6.40
N VAL A 90 -1.42 3.41 7.42
CA VAL A 90 -1.88 3.43 8.81
C VAL A 90 -3.18 4.23 8.95
N SER A 91 -3.27 5.44 8.38
CA SER A 91 -4.50 6.24 8.46
C SER A 91 -5.70 5.62 7.72
N VAL A 92 -5.47 4.85 6.65
CA VAL A 92 -6.52 4.05 6.02
C VAL A 92 -7.01 2.95 6.98
N LEU A 93 -6.08 2.26 7.66
CA LEU A 93 -6.42 1.22 8.64
C LEU A 93 -7.13 1.80 9.86
N GLU A 94 -6.69 2.96 10.38
CA GLU A 94 -7.37 3.70 11.44
C GLU A 94 -8.81 4.04 11.04
N ALA A 95 -9.01 4.51 9.80
CA ALA A 95 -10.34 4.80 9.27
C ALA A 95 -11.24 3.56 9.25
N ILE A 96 -10.73 2.41 8.79
CA ILE A 96 -11.45 1.13 8.80
C ILE A 96 -11.79 0.72 10.23
N SER A 97 -10.83 0.78 11.15
CA SER A 97 -11.06 0.47 12.57
C SER A 97 -12.15 1.34 13.17
N GLN A 98 -12.16 2.64 12.83
CA GLN A 98 -13.17 3.57 13.32
C GLN A 98 -14.55 3.27 12.73
N ILE A 99 -14.65 3.00 11.42
CA ILE A 99 -15.93 2.61 10.80
C ILE A 99 -16.49 1.37 11.51
N CYS A 100 -15.68 0.34 11.72
CA CYS A 100 -16.10 -0.89 12.39
C CYS A 100 -16.54 -0.70 13.86
N LYS A 101 -16.12 0.39 14.52
CA LYS A 101 -16.56 0.73 15.89
C LYS A 101 -17.88 1.50 15.89
N ASP A 102 -18.02 2.43 14.96
CA ASP A 102 -19.11 3.41 14.97
C ASP A 102 -20.33 2.98 14.17
N ASP A 103 -20.18 2.02 13.25
CA ASP A 103 -21.18 1.71 12.24
C ASP A 103 -21.30 0.19 12.02
N VAL A 104 -22.38 -0.40 12.56
CA VAL A 104 -22.54 -1.86 12.59
C VAL A 104 -22.78 -2.45 11.20
N ASP A 105 -23.48 -1.72 10.34
CA ASP A 105 -23.81 -2.18 8.99
C ASP A 105 -22.53 -2.27 8.14
N TYR A 106 -21.70 -1.21 8.18
CA TYR A 106 -20.41 -1.23 7.50
C TYR A 106 -19.41 -2.20 8.14
N LYS A 107 -19.53 -2.48 9.44
CA LYS A 107 -18.68 -3.46 10.10
C LYS A 107 -18.85 -4.85 9.49
N GLU A 108 -20.08 -5.28 9.23
CA GLU A 108 -20.36 -6.60 8.63
C GLU A 108 -19.70 -6.71 7.24
N GLU A 109 -19.80 -5.67 6.43
CA GLU A 109 -19.18 -5.61 5.10
C GLU A 109 -17.65 -5.56 5.16
N LEU A 110 -17.07 -4.76 6.06
CA LEU A 110 -15.61 -4.66 6.25
C LEU A 110 -15.02 -5.94 6.85
N ALA A 111 -15.82 -6.73 7.58
CA ALA A 111 -15.40 -8.03 8.10
C ALA A 111 -15.16 -9.06 6.98
N LEU A 112 -15.75 -8.87 5.80
CA LEU A 112 -15.57 -9.74 4.64
C LEU A 112 -14.23 -9.54 3.92
N LEU A 113 -13.54 -8.41 4.15
CA LEU A 113 -12.26 -8.13 3.50
C LEU A 113 -11.23 -9.23 3.79
N THR A 114 -10.66 -9.84 2.77
CA THR A 114 -9.56 -10.79 2.95
C THR A 114 -8.22 -10.08 2.85
N LYS A 115 -8.15 -8.99 2.07
CA LYS A 115 -6.90 -8.33 1.74
C LYS A 115 -7.06 -6.83 1.52
N ILE A 116 -6.04 -6.07 1.92
CA ILE A 116 -5.82 -4.69 1.52
C ILE A 116 -4.52 -4.63 0.73
N GLU A 117 -4.60 -4.20 -0.53
CA GLU A 117 -3.45 -4.05 -1.41
C GLU A 117 -3.17 -2.57 -1.64
N VAL A 118 -1.98 -2.11 -1.24
CA VAL A 118 -1.57 -0.72 -1.39
C VAL A 118 -0.50 -0.60 -2.46
N SER A 119 -0.72 0.24 -3.47
CA SER A 119 0.24 0.54 -4.53
C SER A 119 0.49 2.05 -4.63
N ALA A 120 1.55 2.44 -5.32
CA ALA A 120 1.87 3.83 -5.58
C ALA A 120 1.20 4.30 -6.88
N LYS A 121 0.55 5.46 -6.84
CA LYS A 121 0.29 6.21 -8.07
C LYS A 121 1.62 6.64 -8.70
N GLN A 122 1.77 6.42 -10.00
CA GLN A 122 3.05 6.64 -10.67
C GLN A 122 3.31 8.12 -10.99
N ASP A 123 2.26 8.91 -11.17
CA ASP A 123 2.39 10.36 -11.30
C ASP A 123 2.56 11.00 -9.92
N PHE A 124 3.75 11.53 -9.65
CA PHE A 124 4.07 12.24 -8.40
C PHE A 124 3.37 13.61 -8.28
N LYS A 125 2.48 13.99 -9.21
CA LYS A 125 1.57 15.13 -9.02
C LYS A 125 0.22 14.69 -8.47
N ASP A 126 -0.13 13.41 -8.60
CA ASP A 126 -1.38 12.89 -8.08
C ASP A 126 -1.28 12.66 -6.57
N SER A 127 -1.90 13.56 -5.83
CA SER A 127 -1.79 13.65 -4.38
C SER A 127 -2.88 12.90 -3.62
N SER A 128 -3.98 12.51 -4.28
CA SER A 128 -5.09 11.83 -3.64
C SER A 128 -4.93 10.31 -3.72
N SER A 129 -5.40 9.62 -2.69
CA SER A 129 -5.60 8.17 -2.79
C SER A 129 -6.91 7.86 -3.47
N ASP A 130 -6.89 6.83 -4.31
CA ASP A 130 -8.06 6.21 -4.88
C ASP A 130 -8.28 4.83 -4.28
N PHE A 131 -9.54 4.44 -4.23
CA PHE A 131 -9.99 3.23 -3.56
C PHE A 131 -10.90 2.47 -4.50
N THR A 132 -10.67 1.17 -4.61
CA THR A 132 -11.55 0.26 -5.35
C THR A 132 -11.75 -1.01 -4.52
N LEU A 133 -12.96 -1.57 -4.56
CA LEU A 133 -13.28 -2.82 -3.89
C LEU A 133 -13.56 -3.87 -4.95
N ASN A 134 -12.74 -4.93 -4.97
CA ASN A 134 -12.92 -6.07 -5.85
C ASN A 134 -13.23 -7.29 -4.98
N ASP A 135 -14.51 -7.63 -4.87
CA ASP A 135 -15.02 -8.65 -3.95
C ASP A 135 -14.56 -8.38 -2.50
N THR A 136 -13.58 -9.14 -2.03
CA THR A 136 -13.04 -9.05 -0.67
C THR A 136 -11.67 -8.37 -0.62
N VAL A 137 -11.23 -7.74 -1.71
CA VAL A 137 -9.92 -7.08 -1.82
C VAL A 137 -10.12 -5.58 -1.97
N LEU A 138 -9.72 -4.83 -0.94
CA LEU A 138 -9.66 -3.38 -1.00
C LEU A 138 -8.32 -2.97 -1.62
N LYS A 139 -8.36 -2.31 -2.78
CA LYS A 139 -7.17 -1.75 -3.41
C LYS A 139 -7.09 -0.26 -3.12
N VAL A 140 -5.90 0.17 -2.71
CA VAL A 140 -5.59 1.54 -2.36
C VAL A 140 -4.44 2.01 -3.24
N GLU A 141 -4.75 2.84 -4.23
CA GLU A 141 -3.73 3.52 -5.02
C GLU A 141 -3.35 4.81 -4.31
N SER A 142 -2.20 4.82 -3.64
CA SER A 142 -1.80 5.95 -2.82
C SER A 142 -1.12 7.04 -3.61
N GLY A 143 -1.64 8.26 -3.46
CA GLY A 143 -0.90 9.48 -3.76
C GLY A 143 0.23 9.75 -2.76
N HIS A 144 0.99 10.81 -3.01
CA HIS A 144 2.29 11.08 -2.37
C HIS A 144 2.26 12.26 -1.37
N LYS A 145 1.22 13.11 -1.38
CA LYS A 145 1.08 14.22 -0.42
C LYS A 145 0.66 13.67 0.94
N MET A 146 1.19 14.19 2.05
CA MET A 146 0.73 13.79 3.38
C MET A 146 -0.71 14.29 3.60
N THR A 147 -1.71 13.39 3.65
CA THR A 147 -3.05 13.70 4.18
C THR A 147 -3.15 13.09 5.56
N ARG A 148 -3.36 13.93 6.58
CA ARG A 148 -3.25 13.55 8.00
C ARG A 148 -4.54 13.04 8.63
N SER A 149 -5.67 13.07 7.93
CA SER A 149 -6.96 12.75 8.57
C SER A 149 -7.51 11.40 8.11
N ALA A 150 -7.68 10.47 9.06
CA ALA A 150 -8.41 9.22 8.85
C ALA A 150 -9.85 9.47 8.36
N SER A 151 -10.47 10.60 8.74
CA SER A 151 -11.81 10.98 8.29
C SER A 151 -11.94 11.08 6.77
N ASP A 152 -10.87 11.53 6.09
CA ASP A 152 -10.87 11.72 4.64
C ASP A 152 -10.92 10.38 3.92
N PHE A 153 -10.35 9.34 4.54
CA PHE A 153 -10.41 7.98 4.03
C PHE A 153 -11.71 7.28 4.39
N ALA A 154 -12.27 7.53 5.58
CA ALA A 154 -13.51 6.90 6.02
C ALA A 154 -14.66 7.14 5.03
N LYS A 155 -14.83 8.39 4.56
CA LYS A 155 -15.86 8.72 3.56
C LYS A 155 -15.67 7.97 2.24
N LYS A 156 -14.42 7.87 1.78
CA LYS A 156 -14.09 7.19 0.52
C LYS A 156 -14.30 5.67 0.61
N ILE A 157 -13.96 5.07 1.74
CA ILE A 157 -14.14 3.64 2.00
C ILE A 157 -15.63 3.29 2.10
N LYS A 158 -16.41 4.10 2.82
CA LYS A 158 -17.86 3.89 2.90
C LYS A 158 -18.53 3.96 1.52
N ALA A 159 -18.08 4.85 0.64
CA ALA A 159 -18.64 5.00 -0.70
C ALA A 159 -18.39 3.81 -1.66
N LEU A 160 -17.68 2.76 -1.22
CA LEU A 160 -17.44 1.55 -2.03
C LEU A 160 -18.55 0.49 -1.87
N TYR A 161 -19.43 0.68 -0.89
CA TYR A 161 -20.59 -0.16 -0.58
C TYR A 161 -21.88 0.60 -0.89
#